data_AF-A0A9K3EFZ9-F1
#
_entry.id   AF-A0A9K3EFZ9-F1
#
_cell.length_a   1.000
_cell.length_b   1.000
_cell.length_c   1.000
_cell.angle_alpha   90.00
_cell.angle_beta   90.00
_cell.angle_gamma   90.00
#
_symmetry.space_group_name_H-M   'P 1'
#
loop_
_entity.id
_entity.type
_entity.pdbx_description
1 polymer ?
#
loop_
_entity_poly.entity_id
_entity_poly.type
_entity_poly.pdbx_seq_one_letter_code
_entity_poly.pdbx_strand_id
1 'polypeptide(L)'
;MRLSTVQSVLNTCQVESSVSSLYGFVALADSFGSCWIVGLTSGFECIVLGMESWNLLLPAHVDKEKKFESLEENTVPGDATIISKELLAGPKVVIVPPTSPNPVAADSIEGRSTLHQYFKLFHENYVEYAHKVYFELKHHGPQLKKIIDEQHARLREAQQKLAKVEEKQENLENRIDRVIQTHGLLEERLLNLRNLLGIHKKPLSKAEREFKMELDKFRGVEIDALHTTIETINGRIKRYSSSPQSKRPNQRRLIAGRRMSNAEDDEMAHLKSSIAKLSLVNSENTKKVKLVDSALRNHESSS
;
A
#
# COMPACT_ATOMS: atom_id res chain seq x y z
N MET A 1 2.61 3.70 17.82
CA MET A 1 1.91 3.58 16.52
C MET A 1 1.14 4.87 16.31
N ARG A 2 1.51 5.69 15.31
CA ARG A 2 0.68 6.85 14.92
C ARG A 2 -0.57 6.32 14.22
N LEU A 3 -1.74 6.89 14.53
CA LEU A 3 -2.97 6.58 13.80
C LEU A 3 -2.79 7.03 12.35
N SER A 4 -3.10 6.14 11.40
CA SER A 4 -3.16 6.48 9.98
C SER A 4 -4.33 7.43 9.73
N THR A 5 -3.99 8.64 9.34
CA THR A 5 -4.92 9.72 8.99
C THR A 5 -5.42 9.51 7.56
N VAL A 6 -6.74 9.37 7.41
CA VAL A 6 -7.39 9.28 6.10
C VAL A 6 -7.96 10.65 5.79
N GLN A 7 -7.45 11.29 4.74
CA GLN A 7 -7.92 12.61 4.33
C GLN A 7 -8.71 12.48 3.03
N SER A 8 -9.94 12.99 3.00
CA SER A 8 -10.70 13.11 1.77
C SER A 8 -10.04 14.18 0.91
N VAL A 9 -9.53 13.80 -0.26
CA VAL A 9 -8.87 14.73 -1.19
C VAL A 9 -9.89 15.32 -2.16
N LEU A 10 -10.86 14.52 -2.60
CA LEU A 10 -11.93 14.97 -3.49
C LEU A 10 -13.18 14.12 -3.26
N ASN A 11 -14.32 14.78 -3.05
CA ASN A 11 -15.63 14.12 -2.98
C ASN A 11 -16.60 14.88 -3.87
N THR A 12 -17.16 14.20 -4.86
CA THR A 12 -18.12 14.79 -5.82
C THR A 12 -19.58 14.46 -5.48
N CYS A 13 -19.84 13.77 -4.36
CA CYS A 13 -21.18 13.39 -3.95
C CYS A 13 -22.03 14.60 -3.53
N GLN A 14 -23.17 14.77 -4.18
CA GLN A 14 -24.18 15.76 -3.81
C GLN A 14 -25.04 15.19 -2.66
N VAL A 15 -25.06 15.87 -1.51
CA VAL A 15 -25.78 15.35 -0.32
C VAL A 15 -27.28 15.58 -0.48
N GLU A 16 -28.00 14.50 -0.81
CA GLU A 16 -29.35 14.09 -0.38
C GLU A 16 -30.01 13.19 -1.45
N SER A 17 -29.44 12.01 -1.70
CA SER A 17 -30.24 10.91 -2.23
C SER A 17 -29.61 9.57 -1.90
N SER A 18 -30.44 8.72 -1.28
CA SER A 18 -30.35 7.26 -1.20
C SER A 18 -28.97 6.62 -1.39
N VAL A 19 -28.37 6.15 -0.28
CA VAL A 19 -27.35 5.07 -0.18
C VAL A 19 -26.73 4.64 -1.53
N SER A 20 -25.90 5.50 -2.14
CA SER A 20 -25.25 5.17 -3.40
C SER A 20 -24.25 4.05 -3.15
N SER A 21 -24.59 2.84 -3.60
CA SER A 21 -23.72 1.68 -3.47
C SER A 21 -22.44 1.93 -4.27
N LEU A 22 -21.28 1.71 -3.64
CA LEU A 22 -19.97 1.80 -4.28
C LEU A 22 -19.89 0.73 -5.38
N TYR A 23 -19.73 1.17 -6.64
CA TYR A 23 -19.64 0.27 -7.79
C TYR A 23 -18.27 -0.41 -7.87
N GLY A 24 -17.24 0.25 -7.34
CA GLY A 24 -15.90 -0.29 -7.19
C GLY A 24 -14.93 0.74 -6.62
N PHE A 25 -13.77 0.25 -6.18
CA PHE A 25 -12.64 1.10 -5.81
C PHE A 25 -11.34 0.54 -6.40
N VAL A 26 -10.39 1.43 -6.65
CA VAL A 26 -9.01 1.12 -7.05
C VAL A 26 -8.07 1.82 -6.08
N ALA A 27 -7.11 1.07 -5.55
CA ALA A 27 -5.99 1.63 -4.80
C ALA A 27 -4.85 1.95 -5.79
N LEU A 28 -4.40 3.20 -5.80
CA LEU A 28 -3.26 3.70 -6.55
C LEU A 28 -2.13 3.99 -5.57
N ALA A 29 -0.97 3.41 -5.79
CA ALA A 29 0.24 3.71 -5.03
C ALA A 29 1.31 4.23 -5.98
N ASP A 30 1.96 5.33 -5.62
CA ASP A 30 3.12 5.83 -6.34
C ASP A 30 4.43 5.22 -5.81
N SER A 31 5.51 5.34 -6.59
CA SER A 31 6.84 4.88 -6.23
C SER A 31 7.49 5.65 -5.08
N PHE A 32 6.88 6.75 -4.65
CA PHE A 32 7.33 7.62 -3.55
C PHE A 32 6.58 7.34 -2.24
N GLY A 33 5.74 6.30 -2.22
CA GLY A 33 5.02 5.83 -1.05
C GLY A 33 3.62 6.41 -0.91
N SER A 34 3.19 7.38 -1.72
CA SER A 34 1.85 7.97 -1.58
C SER A 34 0.77 6.99 -2.04
N CYS A 35 -0.24 6.73 -1.21
CA CYS A 35 -1.33 5.80 -1.52
C CYS A 35 -2.68 6.49 -1.52
N TRP A 36 -3.47 6.23 -2.56
CA TRP A 36 -4.75 6.85 -2.85
C TRP A 36 -5.78 5.76 -3.09
N ILE A 37 -6.97 5.90 -2.53
CA ILE A 37 -8.12 5.05 -2.87
C ILE A 37 -9.10 5.88 -3.68
N VAL A 38 -9.36 5.45 -4.92
CA VAL A 38 -10.34 6.06 -5.81
C VAL A 38 -11.56 5.15 -5.86
N GLY A 39 -12.70 5.63 -5.35
CA GLY A 39 -13.99 4.96 -5.36
C GLY A 39 -14.94 5.59 -6.37
N LEU A 40 -15.71 4.75 -7.06
CA LEU A 40 -16.79 5.17 -7.96
C LEU A 40 -18.13 4.73 -7.37
N THR A 41 -19.06 5.67 -7.26
CA THR A 41 -20.43 5.37 -6.84
C THR A 41 -21.29 4.95 -8.04
N SER A 42 -22.44 4.35 -7.76
CA SER A 42 -23.47 4.02 -8.77
C SER A 42 -24.02 5.24 -9.51
N GLY A 43 -23.80 6.46 -9.00
CA GLY A 43 -24.12 7.73 -9.67
C GLY A 43 -22.99 8.28 -10.54
N PHE A 44 -21.93 7.50 -10.81
CA PHE A 44 -20.69 7.96 -11.46
C PHE A 44 -19.96 9.08 -10.71
N GLU A 45 -20.21 9.24 -9.42
CA GLU A 45 -19.49 10.18 -8.58
C GLU A 45 -18.17 9.55 -8.14
N CYS A 46 -17.11 10.36 -8.13
CA CYS A 46 -15.76 9.96 -7.77
C CYS A 46 -15.44 10.41 -6.33
N ILE A 47 -14.90 9.48 -5.54
CA ILE A 47 -14.41 9.69 -4.18
C ILE A 47 -12.92 9.36 -4.17
N VAL A 48 -12.07 10.32 -3.80
CA VAL A 48 -10.62 10.13 -3.69
C VAL A 48 -10.20 10.32 -2.24
N LEU A 49 -9.68 9.26 -1.64
CA LEU A 49 -9.17 9.22 -0.27
C LEU A 49 -7.64 9.13 -0.31
N GLY A 50 -6.98 10.15 0.22
CA GLY A 50 -5.54 10.13 0.45
C GLY A 50 -5.26 9.40 1.75
N MET A 51 -4.42 8.38 1.70
CA MET A 51 -3.88 7.72 2.89
C MET A 51 -2.44 8.18 3.08
N GLU A 52 -2.15 8.72 4.26
CA GLU A 52 -0.77 8.92 4.67
C GLU A 52 -0.13 7.54 4.82
N SER A 53 0.79 7.22 3.92
CA SER A 53 1.37 5.89 3.87
C SER A 53 2.15 5.59 5.15
N TRP A 54 2.12 4.31 5.54
CA TRP A 54 3.07 3.78 6.50
C TRP A 54 4.44 4.17 5.99
N ASN A 55 5.18 4.97 6.77
CA ASN A 55 6.59 5.22 6.51
C ASN A 55 7.24 3.85 6.31
N LEU A 56 7.43 3.44 5.06
CA LEU A 56 8.30 2.34 4.71
C LEU A 56 9.67 2.87 5.06
N LEU A 57 10.07 2.56 6.30
CA LEU A 57 11.39 2.73 6.85
C LEU A 57 12.37 2.06 5.88
N LEU A 58 12.82 2.82 4.88
CA LEU A 58 14.11 2.58 4.26
C LEU A 58 15.13 2.59 5.41
N PRO A 59 16.05 1.61 5.47
CA PRO A 59 16.94 1.44 6.62
C PRO A 59 17.65 2.75 6.96
N ALA A 60 17.49 3.16 8.21
CA ALA A 60 18.13 4.34 8.77
C ALA A 60 19.65 4.26 8.60
N HIS A 61 20.24 5.18 7.84
CA HIS A 61 21.59 5.63 8.12
C HIS A 61 21.85 7.06 7.62
N VAL A 62 22.23 7.93 8.58
CA VAL A 62 22.83 9.28 8.48
C VAL A 62 21.86 10.38 7.97
N ASP A 63 21.59 11.50 8.66
CA ASP A 63 22.35 12.21 9.67
C ASP A 63 21.41 12.91 10.66
N LYS A 64 21.80 12.93 11.93
CA LYS A 64 21.15 13.74 12.96
C LYS A 64 21.66 15.16 12.78
N GLU A 65 20.80 16.08 12.34
CA GLU A 65 20.73 17.47 12.82
C GLU A 65 19.82 18.30 11.93
N LYS A 66 18.56 18.43 12.35
CA LYS A 66 17.80 19.68 12.39
C LYS A 66 16.48 19.39 13.08
N LYS A 67 16.34 19.92 14.30
CA LYS A 67 15.04 20.06 14.96
C LYS A 67 14.17 20.89 14.04
N PHE A 68 13.16 20.28 13.42
CA PHE A 68 12.03 21.04 12.92
C PHE A 68 11.21 21.42 14.15
N GLU A 69 11.19 22.71 14.43
CA GLU A 69 10.27 23.33 15.37
C GLU A 69 8.84 22.91 15.00
N SER A 70 8.12 22.44 16.02
CA SER A 70 6.69 22.19 15.96
C SER A 70 6.00 23.49 15.57
N LEU A 71 5.56 23.58 14.31
CA LEU A 71 4.56 24.55 13.92
C LEU A 71 3.26 24.11 14.61
N GLU A 72 2.92 24.78 15.70
CA GLU A 72 1.56 24.77 16.27
C GLU A 72 0.61 25.25 15.18
N GLU A 73 0.09 24.30 14.41
CA GLU A 73 -0.99 24.57 13.47
C GLU A 73 -2.27 24.63 14.29
N ASN A 74 -2.68 25.87 14.56
CA ASN A 74 -3.98 26.21 15.09
C ASN A 74 -5.05 25.42 14.35
N THR A 75 -5.58 24.43 15.04
CA THR A 75 -6.71 23.62 14.63
C THR A 75 -7.95 24.53 14.63
N VAL A 76 -8.33 25.01 13.45
CA VAL A 76 -9.73 25.35 13.19
C VAL A 76 -10.30 24.23 12.31
N PRO A 77 -11.09 23.31 12.89
CA PRO A 77 -11.77 22.28 12.13
C PRO A 77 -12.96 22.93 11.42
N GLY A 78 -12.73 23.41 10.20
CA GLY A 78 -13.78 23.98 9.35
C GLY A 78 -13.45 23.71 7.90
N ASP A 79 -14.15 22.74 7.31
CA ASP A 79 -14.32 22.46 5.89
C ASP A 79 -13.14 22.81 4.96
N ALA A 80 -12.44 21.77 4.48
CA ALA A 80 -11.40 21.83 3.45
C ALA A 80 -11.91 22.27 2.04
N THR A 81 -13.05 22.95 1.96
CA THR A 81 -13.59 23.50 0.72
C THR A 81 -13.19 24.97 0.61
N ILE A 82 -12.20 25.25 -0.26
CA ILE A 82 -11.68 26.60 -0.53
C ILE A 82 -12.77 27.52 -1.13
N ILE A 83 -13.79 26.93 -1.76
CA ILE A 83 -14.98 27.61 -2.28
C ILE A 83 -16.20 26.92 -1.66
N SER A 84 -17.16 27.70 -1.21
CA SER A 84 -18.41 27.29 -0.59
C SER A 84 -19.29 26.54 -1.59
N LYS A 85 -19.96 25.49 -1.10
CA LYS A 85 -20.85 24.65 -1.92
C LYS A 85 -22.01 25.45 -2.53
N GLU A 86 -22.41 26.55 -1.89
CA GLU A 86 -23.44 27.46 -2.43
C GLU A 86 -22.98 28.21 -3.68
N LEU A 87 -21.69 28.58 -3.78
CA LEU A 87 -21.17 29.18 -5.01
C LEU A 87 -21.05 28.17 -6.16
N LEU A 88 -20.75 26.91 -5.85
CA LEU A 88 -20.68 25.87 -6.86
C LEU A 88 -22.07 25.48 -7.38
N ALA A 89 -23.12 25.64 -6.58
CA ALA A 89 -24.49 25.33 -6.94
C ALA A 89 -25.15 26.39 -7.86
N GLY A 90 -24.57 27.59 -7.97
CA GLY A 90 -25.11 28.68 -8.78
C GLY A 90 -26.29 29.40 -8.12
N PRO A 91 -26.89 30.39 -8.81
CA PRO A 91 -28.05 31.12 -8.29
C PRO A 91 -29.25 30.17 -8.09
N LYS A 92 -29.89 30.26 -6.92
CA LYS A 92 -30.92 29.31 -6.45
C LYS A 92 -32.21 29.30 -7.28
N VAL A 93 -32.47 30.33 -8.10
CA VAL A 93 -33.73 30.47 -8.84
C VAL A 93 -33.49 30.97 -10.27
N VAL A 94 -33.93 30.19 -11.26
CA VAL A 94 -34.08 30.67 -12.64
C VAL A 94 -35.36 31.50 -12.71
N ILE A 95 -35.22 32.82 -12.87
CA ILE A 95 -36.38 33.71 -13.02
C ILE A 95 -36.90 33.53 -14.44
N VAL A 96 -37.81 32.57 -14.63
CA VAL A 96 -38.57 32.42 -15.87
C VAL A 96 -39.85 33.26 -15.72
N PRO A 97 -40.14 34.18 -16.64
CA PRO A 97 -41.43 34.85 -16.66
C PRO A 97 -42.53 33.78 -16.78
N PRO A 98 -43.55 33.76 -15.90
CA PRO A 98 -44.70 32.90 -16.04
C PRO A 98 -45.34 33.23 -17.37
N THR A 99 -45.45 32.21 -18.21
CA THR A 99 -46.30 32.24 -19.39
C THR A 99 -47.75 32.21 -18.93
N SER A 100 -48.23 33.32 -18.35
CA SER A 100 -49.64 33.48 -18.04
C SER A 100 -50.41 33.52 -19.37
N PRO A 101 -51.53 32.79 -19.50
CA PRO A 101 -52.34 32.80 -20.73
C PRO A 101 -52.94 34.17 -21.05
N ASN A 102 -52.94 35.10 -20.08
CA ASN A 102 -53.33 36.50 -20.25
C ASN A 102 -52.10 37.39 -20.04
N PRO A 103 -51.54 38.00 -21.09
CA PRO A 103 -50.45 38.96 -20.96
C PRO A 103 -50.99 40.24 -20.30
N VAL A 104 -50.45 40.58 -19.13
CA VAL A 104 -50.80 41.80 -18.41
C VAL A 104 -49.96 42.96 -18.96
N ALA A 105 -50.62 44.06 -19.34
CA ALA A 105 -49.94 45.25 -19.83
C ALA A 105 -49.06 45.88 -18.73
N ALA A 106 -47.84 46.29 -19.08
CA ALA A 106 -46.83 46.78 -18.13
C ALA A 106 -47.22 48.09 -17.42
N ASP A 107 -48.17 48.83 -17.98
CA ASP A 107 -48.72 50.06 -17.42
C ASP A 107 -49.87 49.82 -16.43
N SER A 108 -50.43 48.60 -16.39
CA SER A 108 -51.44 48.21 -15.42
C SER A 108 -50.86 48.08 -14.01
N ILE A 109 -51.71 48.25 -12.99
CA ILE A 109 -51.32 48.10 -11.58
C ILE A 109 -50.76 46.69 -11.32
N GLU A 110 -51.34 45.67 -11.94
CA GLU A 110 -50.90 44.28 -11.84
C GLU A 110 -49.60 44.02 -12.62
N GLY A 111 -49.40 44.68 -13.76
CA GLY A 111 -48.16 44.60 -14.53
C GLY A 111 -46.98 45.21 -13.76
N ARG A 112 -47.19 46.39 -13.17
CA ARG A 112 -46.18 47.09 -12.35
C ARG A 112 -45.81 46.33 -11.08
N SER A 113 -46.78 45.73 -10.38
CA SER A 113 -46.51 44.93 -9.19
C SER A 113 -45.74 43.65 -9.53
N THR A 114 -46.10 42.98 -10.63
CA THR A 114 -45.37 41.80 -11.13
C THR A 114 -43.94 42.17 -11.52
N LEU A 115 -43.72 43.30 -12.20
CA LEU A 115 -42.40 43.80 -12.59
C LEU A 115 -41.55 44.13 -11.35
N HIS A 116 -42.13 44.78 -10.35
CA HIS A 116 -41.45 45.03 -9.08
C HIS A 116 -41.05 43.73 -8.37
N GLN A 117 -41.92 42.71 -8.38
CA GLN A 117 -41.60 41.39 -7.83
C GLN A 117 -40.44 40.72 -8.58
N TYR A 118 -40.36 40.84 -9.91
CA TYR A 118 -39.19 40.36 -10.67
C TYR A 118 -37.92 41.09 -10.30
N PHE A 119 -37.95 42.42 -10.21
CA PHE A 119 -36.76 43.19 -9.82
C PHE A 119 -36.26 42.77 -8.44
N LYS A 120 -37.17 42.54 -7.50
CA LYS A 120 -36.83 42.05 -6.16
C LYS A 120 -36.18 40.66 -6.22
N LEU A 121 -36.80 39.70 -6.90
CA LEU A 121 -36.25 38.35 -7.06
C LEU A 121 -34.92 38.36 -7.81
N PHE A 122 -34.75 39.22 -8.81
CA PHE A 122 -33.50 39.37 -9.55
C PHE A 122 -32.38 39.90 -8.67
N HIS A 123 -32.68 40.92 -7.87
CA HIS A 123 -31.71 41.48 -6.93
C HIS A 123 -31.27 40.43 -5.90
N GLU A 124 -32.23 39.80 -5.23
CA GLU A 124 -31.99 38.81 -4.19
C GLU A 124 -31.23 37.57 -4.71
N ASN A 125 -31.55 37.08 -5.91
CA ASN A 125 -30.97 35.81 -6.38
C ASN A 125 -29.71 35.99 -7.25
N TYR A 126 -29.59 37.07 -8.02
CA TYR A 126 -28.48 37.25 -8.96
C TYR A 126 -27.49 38.32 -8.51
N VAL A 127 -27.96 39.47 -8.01
CA VAL A 127 -27.06 40.56 -7.60
C VAL A 127 -26.34 40.21 -6.31
N GLU A 128 -27.07 39.72 -5.30
CA GLU A 128 -26.46 39.27 -4.04
C GLU A 128 -25.52 38.07 -4.25
N TYR A 129 -25.91 37.14 -5.12
CA TYR A 129 -25.05 36.01 -5.49
C TYR A 129 -23.74 36.48 -6.14
N ALA A 130 -23.81 37.39 -7.11
CA ALA A 130 -22.62 37.95 -7.75
C ALA A 130 -21.70 38.66 -6.75
N HIS A 131 -22.28 39.39 -5.79
CA HIS A 131 -21.54 40.03 -4.71
C HIS A 131 -20.84 39.00 -3.81
N LYS A 132 -21.53 37.91 -3.46
CA LYS A 132 -20.98 36.83 -2.66
C LYS A 132 -19.82 36.13 -3.38
N VAL A 133 -19.99 35.82 -4.67
CA VAL A 133 -18.92 35.27 -5.53
C VAL A 133 -17.69 36.17 -5.52
N TYR A 134 -17.87 37.46 -5.76
CA TYR A 134 -16.76 38.39 -5.82
C TYR A 134 -16.02 38.48 -4.48
N PHE A 135 -16.75 38.57 -3.37
CA PHE A 135 -16.16 38.64 -2.04
C PHE A 135 -15.36 37.38 -1.70
N GLU A 136 -15.94 36.22 -1.96
CA GLU A 136 -15.34 34.93 -1.66
C GLU A 136 -14.09 34.67 -2.52
N LEU A 137 -14.16 34.91 -3.83
CA LEU A 137 -13.00 34.80 -4.72
C LEU A 137 -11.87 35.76 -4.33
N LYS A 138 -12.21 36.99 -3.93
CA LYS A 138 -11.20 37.97 -3.47
C LYS A 138 -10.56 37.56 -2.15
N HIS A 139 -11.34 36.97 -1.24
CA HIS A 139 -10.86 36.51 0.06
C HIS A 139 -9.96 35.25 -0.07
N HIS A 140 -10.37 34.27 -0.89
CA HIS A 140 -9.62 33.02 -1.05
C HIS A 140 -8.52 33.08 -2.11
N GLY A 141 -8.52 34.07 -3.01
CA GLY A 141 -7.50 34.24 -4.05
C GLY A 141 -6.06 34.21 -3.54
N PRO A 142 -5.70 34.97 -2.48
CA PRO A 142 -4.36 34.92 -1.87
C PRO A 142 -4.01 33.55 -1.29
N GLN A 143 -4.98 32.86 -0.67
CA GLN A 143 -4.77 31.52 -0.11
C GLN A 143 -4.54 30.49 -1.22
N LEU A 144 -5.33 30.53 -2.29
CA LEU A 144 -5.13 29.71 -3.50
C LEU A 144 -3.76 29.95 -4.11
N LYS A 145 -3.37 31.22 -4.24
CA LYS A 145 -2.05 31.58 -4.74
C LYS A 145 -0.94 30.99 -3.87
N LYS A 146 -1.04 31.08 -2.54
CA LYS A 146 -0.07 30.48 -1.61
C LYS A 146 0.03 28.97 -1.79
N ILE A 147 -1.11 28.28 -1.92
CA ILE A 147 -1.14 26.82 -2.18
C ILE A 147 -0.44 26.51 -3.49
N ILE A 148 -0.74 27.24 -4.56
CA ILE A 148 -0.12 27.05 -5.88
C ILE A 148 1.39 27.28 -5.81
N ASP A 149 1.84 28.38 -5.19
CA ASP A 149 3.25 28.71 -5.05
C ASP A 149 4.01 27.64 -4.25
N GLU A 150 3.39 27.10 -3.19
CA GLU A 150 3.95 26.01 -2.39
C GLU A 150 4.06 24.70 -3.20
N GLN A 151 3.03 24.34 -3.97
CA GLN A 151 3.09 23.18 -4.86
C GLN A 151 4.20 23.31 -5.91
N HIS A 152 4.36 24.51 -6.49
CA HIS A 152 5.46 24.77 -7.44
C HIS A 152 6.84 24.71 -6.76
N ALA A 153 6.96 25.14 -5.50
CA ALA A 153 8.20 25.00 -4.74
C ALA A 153 8.56 23.53 -4.51
N ARG A 154 7.59 22.72 -4.06
CA ARG A 154 7.76 21.27 -3.86
C ARG A 154 8.14 20.55 -5.15
N LEU A 155 7.50 20.90 -6.26
CA LEU A 155 7.81 20.34 -7.58
C LEU A 155 9.27 20.63 -7.99
N ARG A 156 9.73 21.87 -7.83
CA ARG A 156 11.11 22.24 -8.15
C ARG A 156 12.13 21.47 -7.30
N GLU A 157 11.84 21.31 -6.01
CA GLU A 157 12.71 20.54 -5.12
C GLU A 157 12.78 19.06 -5.54
N ALA A 158 11.64 18.46 -5.88
CA ALA A 158 11.57 17.08 -6.36
C ALA A 158 12.34 16.89 -7.67
N GLN A 159 12.19 17.81 -8.63
CA GLN A 159 12.95 17.81 -9.88
C GLN A 159 14.45 17.91 -9.64
N GLN A 160 14.89 18.77 -8.72
CA GLN A 160 16.30 18.88 -8.38
C GLN A 160 16.85 17.60 -7.73
N LYS A 161 16.08 16.96 -6.84
CA LYS A 161 16.46 15.68 -6.24
C LYS A 161 16.58 14.58 -7.30
N LEU A 162 15.65 14.54 -8.26
CA LEU A 162 15.64 13.57 -9.35
C LEU A 162 16.87 13.74 -10.26
N ALA A 163 17.20 14.97 -10.65
CA ALA A 163 18.41 15.26 -11.44
C ALA A 163 19.71 14.80 -10.73
N LYS A 164 19.80 14.98 -9.40
CA LYS A 164 20.95 14.48 -8.61
C LYS A 164 21.03 12.95 -8.56
N VAL A 165 19.89 12.26 -8.66
CA VAL A 165 19.86 10.80 -8.71
C VAL A 165 20.28 10.31 -10.08
N GLU A 166 19.82 10.96 -11.15
CA GLU A 166 20.24 10.66 -12.53
C GLU A 166 21.75 10.81 -12.71
N GLU A 167 22.36 11.87 -12.18
CA GLU A 167 23.82 12.04 -12.21
C GLU A 167 24.56 10.90 -11.47
N LYS A 168 24.02 10.43 -10.34
CA LYS A 168 24.62 9.31 -9.60
C LYS A 168 24.44 7.97 -10.31
N GLN A 169 23.35 7.81 -11.06
CA GLN A 169 23.05 6.60 -11.81
C GLN A 169 24.13 6.34 -12.87
N GLU A 170 24.53 7.36 -13.63
CA GLU A 170 25.59 7.24 -14.64
C GLU A 170 26.93 6.80 -14.01
N ASN A 171 27.27 7.32 -12.83
CA ASN A 171 28.48 6.89 -12.12
C ASN A 171 28.42 5.41 -11.71
N LEU A 172 27.25 4.97 -11.22
CA LEU A 172 27.03 3.58 -10.83
C LEU A 172 27.12 2.63 -12.02
N GLU A 173 26.52 2.98 -13.16
CA GLU A 173 26.61 2.20 -14.39
C GLU A 173 28.07 2.03 -14.83
N ASN A 174 28.84 3.13 -14.87
CA ASN A 174 30.28 3.07 -15.15
C ASN A 174 31.08 2.20 -14.17
N ARG A 175 30.66 2.12 -12.90
CA ARG A 175 31.29 1.22 -11.91
C ARG A 175 30.91 -0.23 -12.15
N ILE A 176 29.66 -0.50 -12.48
CA ILE A 176 29.16 -1.84 -12.81
C ILE A 176 29.90 -2.37 -14.03
N ASP A 177 30.02 -1.58 -15.10
CA ASP A 177 30.74 -1.99 -16.31
C ASP A 177 32.20 -2.34 -16.03
N ARG A 178 32.89 -1.53 -15.21
CA ARG A 178 34.27 -1.83 -14.77
C ARG A 178 34.35 -3.12 -13.97
N VAL A 179 33.39 -3.40 -13.10
CA VAL A 179 33.34 -4.64 -12.33
C VAL A 179 33.08 -5.84 -13.23
N ILE A 180 32.16 -5.72 -14.20
CA ILE A 180 31.88 -6.77 -15.18
C ILE A 180 33.14 -7.08 -16.01
N GLN A 181 33.83 -6.05 -16.50
CA GLN A 181 35.07 -6.22 -17.27
C GLN A 181 36.18 -6.90 -16.44
N THR A 182 36.40 -6.43 -15.21
CA THR A 182 37.43 -7.04 -14.34
C THR A 182 37.07 -8.47 -13.95
N HIS A 183 35.78 -8.76 -13.72
CA HIS A 183 35.30 -10.11 -13.45
C HIS A 183 35.55 -11.05 -14.64
N GLY A 184 35.20 -10.65 -15.86
CA GLY A 184 35.45 -11.44 -17.06
C GLY A 184 36.94 -11.73 -17.27
N LEU A 185 37.81 -10.74 -17.03
CA LEU A 185 39.26 -10.92 -17.11
C LEU A 185 39.78 -11.89 -16.02
N LEU A 186 39.22 -11.83 -14.82
CA LEU A 186 39.55 -12.75 -13.73
C LEU A 186 39.11 -14.18 -14.05
N GLU A 187 37.92 -14.34 -14.63
CA GLU A 187 37.37 -15.63 -15.05
C GLU A 187 38.24 -16.25 -16.15
N GLU A 188 38.65 -15.47 -17.16
CA GLU A 188 39.58 -15.92 -18.19
C GLU A 188 40.93 -16.35 -17.58
N ARG A 189 41.46 -15.57 -16.63
CA ARG A 189 42.70 -15.94 -15.92
C ARG A 189 42.53 -17.25 -15.14
N LEU A 190 41.42 -17.45 -14.44
CA LEU A 190 41.15 -18.70 -13.72
C LEU A 190 41.01 -19.89 -14.67
N LEU A 191 40.38 -19.68 -15.83
CA LEU A 191 40.27 -20.70 -16.87
C LEU A 191 41.66 -21.06 -17.43
N ASN A 192 42.49 -20.06 -17.68
CA ASN A 192 43.87 -20.26 -18.13
C ASN A 192 44.70 -20.97 -17.07
N LEU A 193 44.58 -20.62 -15.79
CA LEU A 193 45.23 -21.33 -14.68
C LEU A 193 44.77 -22.79 -14.58
N ARG A 194 43.49 -23.08 -14.81
CA ARG A 194 42.97 -24.45 -14.87
C ARG A 194 43.57 -25.23 -16.04
N ASN A 195 43.85 -24.56 -17.16
CA ASN A 195 44.42 -25.14 -18.37
C ASN A 195 45.96 -25.29 -18.30
N LEU A 196 46.63 -24.64 -17.34
CA LEU A 196 48.06 -24.85 -17.03
C LEU A 196 48.27 -26.21 -16.36
N LEU A 197 48.20 -27.27 -17.16
CA LEU A 197 48.65 -28.60 -16.79
C LEU A 197 50.18 -28.68 -16.93
N GLY A 198 50.85 -28.28 -15.87
CA GLY A 198 52.22 -28.64 -15.54
C GLY A 198 52.45 -28.20 -14.12
N ILE A 199 52.30 -29.06 -13.11
CA ILE A 199 53.33 -30.02 -12.73
C ILE A 199 52.64 -31.14 -11.90
N HIS A 200 52.66 -32.36 -12.46
CA HIS A 200 52.30 -33.65 -11.88
C HIS A 200 51.00 -33.75 -11.07
N LYS A 201 49.93 -34.28 -11.70
CA LYS A 201 48.88 -34.97 -10.94
C LYS A 201 49.54 -36.17 -10.24
N LYS A 202 49.94 -35.97 -8.98
CA LYS A 202 50.18 -37.07 -8.06
C LYS A 202 48.93 -37.96 -8.14
N PRO A 203 49.06 -39.27 -8.43
CA PRO A 203 47.90 -40.13 -8.48
C PRO A 203 47.16 -40.00 -7.15
N LEU A 204 45.84 -39.76 -7.22
CA LEU A 204 44.99 -39.51 -6.06
C LEU A 204 45.27 -40.56 -4.98
N SER A 205 45.61 -40.09 -3.79
CA SER A 205 45.72 -40.93 -2.60
C SER A 205 44.38 -41.65 -2.36
N LYS A 206 44.40 -42.77 -1.64
CA LYS A 206 43.19 -43.55 -1.34
C LYS A 206 42.10 -42.67 -0.71
N ALA A 207 42.48 -41.83 0.25
CA ALA A 207 41.58 -40.88 0.91
C ALA A 207 41.01 -39.83 -0.06
N GLU A 208 41.82 -39.33 -0.99
CA GLU A 208 41.37 -38.34 -1.98
C GLU A 208 40.41 -38.95 -3.01
N ARG A 209 40.60 -40.23 -3.33
CA ARG A 209 39.69 -40.98 -4.21
C ARG A 209 38.35 -41.23 -3.53
N GLU A 210 38.37 -41.64 -2.26
CA GLU A 210 37.17 -41.82 -1.45
C GLU A 210 36.41 -40.50 -1.29
N PHE A 211 37.12 -39.41 -0.95
CA PHE A 211 36.53 -38.08 -0.86
C PHE A 211 35.95 -37.60 -2.20
N LYS A 212 36.64 -37.87 -3.31
CA LYS A 212 36.13 -37.54 -4.64
C LYS A 212 34.87 -38.34 -4.99
N MET A 213 34.82 -39.63 -4.67
CA MET A 213 33.61 -40.44 -4.87
C MET A 213 32.44 -39.93 -4.03
N GLU A 214 32.70 -39.42 -2.82
CA GLU A 214 31.69 -38.79 -1.98
C GLU A 214 31.17 -37.48 -2.59
N LEU A 215 32.06 -36.61 -3.09
CA LEU A 215 31.68 -35.38 -3.80
C LEU A 215 30.88 -35.67 -5.08
N ASP A 216 31.29 -36.67 -5.86
CA ASP A 216 30.58 -37.06 -7.08
C ASP A 216 29.18 -37.62 -6.76
N LYS A 217 29.03 -38.33 -5.62
CA LYS A 217 27.73 -38.76 -5.09
C LYS A 217 26.85 -37.58 -4.68
N PHE A 218 27.39 -36.60 -3.96
CA PHE A 218 26.64 -35.39 -3.60
C PHE A 218 26.16 -34.64 -4.84
N ARG A 219 27.04 -34.50 -5.84
CA ARG A 219 26.75 -33.77 -7.07
C ARG A 219 25.70 -34.46 -7.93
N GLY A 220 25.83 -35.77 -8.17
CA GLY A 220 24.99 -36.49 -9.12
C GLY A 220 23.68 -37.05 -8.56
N VAL A 221 23.50 -37.07 -7.24
CA VAL A 221 22.30 -37.67 -6.63
C VAL A 221 21.63 -36.71 -5.66
N GLU A 222 22.37 -36.16 -4.71
CA GLU A 222 21.75 -35.41 -3.60
C GLU A 222 21.36 -33.99 -4.01
N ILE A 223 22.22 -33.28 -4.75
CA ILE A 223 21.93 -31.93 -5.24
C ILE A 223 20.81 -31.95 -6.28
N ASP A 224 20.82 -32.92 -7.21
CA ASP A 224 19.78 -33.06 -8.23
C ASP A 224 18.42 -33.46 -7.61
N ALA A 225 18.43 -34.32 -6.59
CA ALA A 225 17.23 -34.61 -5.80
C ALA A 225 16.72 -33.36 -5.07
N LEU A 226 17.60 -32.55 -4.48
CA LEU A 226 17.22 -31.28 -3.83
C LEU A 226 16.62 -30.29 -4.84
N HIS A 227 17.22 -30.13 -6.02
CA HIS A 227 16.65 -29.31 -7.09
C HIS A 227 15.25 -29.79 -7.49
N THR A 228 15.08 -31.10 -7.67
CA THR A 228 13.77 -31.71 -7.99
C THR A 228 12.75 -31.46 -6.89
N THR A 229 13.13 -31.60 -5.61
CA THR A 229 12.21 -31.31 -4.49
C THR A 229 11.83 -29.83 -4.45
N ILE A 230 12.78 -28.92 -4.66
CA ILE A 230 12.51 -27.47 -4.74
C ILE A 230 11.55 -27.16 -5.89
N GLU A 231 11.77 -27.74 -7.07
CA GLU A 231 10.87 -27.57 -8.22
C GLU A 231 9.48 -28.13 -7.93
N THR A 232 9.37 -29.30 -7.30
CA THR A 232 8.07 -29.87 -6.94
C THR A 232 7.32 -29.02 -5.91
N ILE A 233 8.03 -28.45 -4.93
CA ILE A 233 7.46 -27.54 -3.92
C ILE A 233 7.03 -26.24 -4.59
N ASN A 234 7.87 -25.64 -5.44
CA ASN A 234 7.52 -24.45 -6.20
C ASN A 234 6.32 -24.70 -7.13
N GLY A 235 6.24 -25.87 -7.76
CA GLY A 235 5.08 -26.29 -8.56
C GLY A 235 3.82 -26.49 -7.71
N ARG A 236 3.93 -26.96 -6.47
CA ARG A 236 2.81 -27.02 -5.52
C ARG A 236 2.39 -25.62 -5.09
N ILE A 237 3.32 -24.75 -4.69
CA ILE A 237 3.04 -23.37 -4.29
C ILE A 237 2.36 -22.61 -5.43
N LYS A 238 2.89 -22.72 -6.66
CA LYS A 238 2.26 -22.14 -7.85
C LYS A 238 0.85 -22.68 -8.07
N ARG A 239 0.61 -23.98 -7.93
CA ARG A 239 -0.76 -24.56 -8.00
C ARG A 239 -1.67 -24.08 -6.87
N TYR A 240 -1.15 -23.87 -5.66
CA TYR A 240 -1.91 -23.31 -4.55
C TYR A 240 -2.23 -21.83 -4.74
N SER A 241 -1.32 -21.05 -5.32
CA SER A 241 -1.54 -19.63 -5.59
C SER A 241 -2.31 -19.37 -6.89
N SER A 242 -2.23 -20.27 -7.86
CA SER A 242 -2.96 -20.21 -9.13
C SER A 242 -4.27 -21.00 -9.13
N SER A 243 -4.56 -21.78 -8.08
CA SER A 243 -5.88 -22.36 -7.90
C SER A 243 -6.85 -21.21 -7.64
N PRO A 244 -7.83 -20.94 -8.52
CA PRO A 244 -8.98 -20.17 -8.08
C PRO A 244 -9.55 -20.92 -6.88
N GLN A 245 -10.09 -20.19 -5.92
CA GLN A 245 -10.78 -20.66 -4.73
C GLN A 245 -12.03 -21.48 -5.13
N SER A 246 -11.83 -22.61 -5.79
CA SER A 246 -12.84 -23.43 -6.42
C SER A 246 -13.15 -24.57 -5.47
N LYS A 247 -14.28 -24.40 -4.79
CA LYS A 247 -15.04 -25.42 -4.07
C LYS A 247 -14.54 -25.75 -2.66
N ARG A 248 -14.72 -24.79 -1.74
CA ARG A 248 -15.33 -25.18 -0.45
C ARG A 248 -16.78 -25.59 -0.76
N PRO A 249 -17.21 -26.82 -0.48
CA PRO A 249 -18.59 -27.20 -0.67
C PRO A 249 -19.49 -26.35 0.24
N ASN A 250 -20.62 -25.93 -0.31
CA ASN A 250 -21.65 -25.11 0.30
C ASN A 250 -22.20 -25.71 1.61
N GLN A 251 -21.55 -25.47 2.74
CA GLN A 251 -22.09 -25.83 4.06
C GLN A 251 -22.04 -24.70 5.09
N ARG A 252 -22.06 -23.43 4.63
CA ARG A 252 -22.24 -22.26 5.52
C ARG A 252 -23.35 -21.29 5.04
N ARG A 253 -24.34 -21.80 4.29
CA ARG A 253 -25.52 -21.01 3.87
C ARG A 253 -26.80 -21.26 4.67
N LEU A 254 -26.69 -21.90 5.83
CA LEU A 254 -27.75 -21.92 6.83
C LEU A 254 -27.09 -21.56 8.18
N ILE A 255 -27.66 -20.57 8.87
CA ILE A 255 -27.19 -19.93 10.12
C ILE A 255 -26.22 -18.75 9.91
N ALA A 256 -26.64 -17.77 9.10
CA ALA A 256 -26.21 -16.39 9.27
C ALA A 256 -27.00 -15.78 10.45
N GLY A 257 -26.47 -15.92 11.67
CA GLY A 257 -27.14 -15.41 12.88
C GLY A 257 -26.47 -15.71 14.22
N ARG A 258 -25.37 -16.47 14.28
CA ARG A 258 -24.64 -16.72 15.54
C ARG A 258 -23.17 -16.34 15.36
N ARG A 259 -22.72 -15.32 16.11
CA ARG A 259 -21.31 -14.95 16.23
C ARG A 259 -20.52 -16.17 16.72
N MET A 260 -19.78 -16.82 15.82
CA MET A 260 -18.71 -17.76 16.18
C MET A 260 -17.38 -17.02 16.08
N SER A 261 -17.09 -16.16 17.06
CA SER A 261 -15.77 -15.54 17.24
C SER A 261 -15.06 -16.02 18.51
N ASN A 262 -15.75 -16.76 19.39
CA ASN A 262 -15.22 -17.14 20.69
C ASN A 262 -14.95 -18.66 20.79
N ALA A 263 -15.69 -19.49 20.06
CA ALA A 263 -15.53 -20.95 20.11
C ALA A 263 -14.26 -21.45 19.39
N GLU A 264 -13.91 -20.86 18.25
CA GLU A 264 -12.67 -21.22 17.51
C GLU A 264 -11.42 -20.79 18.29
N ASP A 265 -11.47 -19.65 19.01
CA ASP A 265 -10.38 -19.19 19.88
C ASP A 265 -10.25 -20.00 21.16
N ASP A 266 -11.36 -20.44 21.77
CA ASP A 266 -11.34 -21.36 22.91
C ASP A 266 -10.81 -22.75 22.53
N GLU A 267 -11.17 -23.28 21.37
CA GLU A 267 -10.62 -24.53 20.83
C GLU A 267 -9.11 -24.40 20.52
N MET A 268 -8.69 -23.26 19.97
CA MET A 268 -7.27 -22.98 19.69
C MET A 268 -6.47 -22.81 21.00
N ALA A 269 -7.05 -22.18 22.02
CA ALA A 269 -6.44 -22.04 23.33
C ALA A 269 -6.33 -23.39 24.04
N HIS A 270 -7.37 -24.23 23.95
CA HIS A 270 -7.35 -25.60 24.45
C HIS A 270 -6.27 -26.43 23.74
N LEU A 271 -6.18 -26.34 22.41
CA LEU A 271 -5.15 -27.03 21.63
C LEU A 271 -3.73 -26.58 22.02
N LYS A 272 -3.50 -25.26 22.16
CA LYS A 272 -2.22 -24.72 22.63
C LYS A 272 -1.86 -25.25 24.02
N SER A 273 -2.83 -25.29 24.93
CA SER A 273 -2.64 -25.86 26.28
C SER A 273 -2.32 -27.36 26.24
N SER A 274 -3.03 -28.14 25.42
CA SER A 274 -2.75 -29.57 25.23
C SER A 274 -1.36 -29.81 24.64
N ILE A 275 -0.92 -29.00 23.66
CA ILE A 275 0.43 -29.09 23.09
C ILE A 275 1.49 -28.74 24.14
N ALA A 276 1.26 -27.72 24.97
CA ALA A 276 2.18 -27.35 26.04
C ALA A 276 2.32 -28.49 27.08
N LYS A 277 1.21 -29.13 27.46
CA LYS A 277 1.21 -30.31 28.34
C LYS A 277 1.96 -31.49 27.72
N LEU A 278 1.72 -31.78 26.44
CA LEU A 278 2.45 -32.82 25.70
C LEU A 278 3.95 -32.53 25.63
N SER A 279 4.33 -31.29 25.37
CA SER A 279 5.74 -30.88 25.37
C SER A 279 6.40 -31.08 26.73
N LEU A 280 5.69 -30.76 27.82
CA LEU A 280 6.17 -30.98 29.18
C LEU A 280 6.38 -32.48 29.44
N VAL A 281 5.37 -33.31 29.19
CA VAL A 281 5.45 -34.77 29.36
C VAL A 281 6.57 -35.37 28.49
N ASN A 282 6.73 -34.90 27.25
CA ASN A 282 7.80 -35.36 26.38
C ASN A 282 9.20 -34.98 26.91
N SER A 283 9.34 -33.77 27.48
CA SER A 283 10.60 -33.34 28.11
C SER A 283 10.93 -34.18 29.34
N GLU A 284 9.92 -34.53 30.15
CA GLU A 284 10.09 -35.41 31.32
C GLU A 284 10.43 -36.83 30.90
N ASN A 285 9.73 -37.38 29.91
CA ASN A 285 10.03 -38.71 29.36
C ASN A 285 11.42 -38.75 28.76
N THR A 286 11.85 -37.70 28.06
CA THR A 286 13.23 -37.60 27.54
C THR A 286 14.25 -37.65 28.69
N LYS A 287 13.99 -36.97 29.82
CA LYS A 287 14.86 -37.04 31.01
C LYS A 287 14.87 -38.45 31.62
N LYS A 288 13.70 -39.09 31.72
CA LYS A 288 13.59 -40.47 32.22
C LYS A 288 14.33 -41.46 31.33
N VAL A 289 14.18 -41.37 30.01
CA VAL A 289 14.89 -42.20 29.04
C VAL A 289 16.40 -41.99 29.17
N LYS A 290 16.88 -40.75 29.23
CA LYS A 290 18.31 -40.47 29.46
C LYS A 290 18.83 -41.07 30.77
N LEU A 291 18.02 -41.08 31.83
CA LEU A 291 18.39 -41.67 33.10
C LEU A 291 18.47 -43.20 32.99
N VAL A 292 17.50 -43.84 32.31
CA VAL A 292 17.55 -45.28 32.02
C VAL A 292 18.75 -45.62 31.13
N ASP A 293 18.99 -44.89 30.04
CA ASP A 293 20.15 -45.09 29.16
C ASP A 293 21.47 -44.95 29.92
N SER A 294 21.57 -43.99 30.85
CA SER A 294 22.76 -43.83 31.69
C SER A 294 22.94 -44.99 32.67
N ALA A 295 21.85 -45.50 33.26
CA ALA A 295 21.90 -46.66 34.15
C ALA A 295 22.26 -47.95 33.39
N LEU A 296 21.73 -48.14 32.18
CA LEU A 296 22.05 -49.25 31.29
C LEU A 296 23.52 -49.19 30.84
N ARG A 297 24.01 -48.03 30.40
CA ARG A 297 25.43 -47.86 30.04
C ARG A 297 26.36 -48.18 31.20
N ASN A 298 26.01 -47.77 32.42
CA ASN A 298 26.81 -48.07 33.61
C ASN A 298 26.81 -49.57 33.96
N HIS A 299 25.71 -50.28 33.68
CA HIS A 299 25.58 -51.72 33.89
C HIS A 299 26.30 -52.52 32.78
N GLU A 300 26.28 -52.06 31.53
CA GLU A 300 27.06 -52.64 30.42
C GLU A 300 28.58 -52.45 30.61
N SER A 301 29.01 -51.37 31.26
CA SER A 301 30.43 -51.15 31.58
C SER A 301 30.93 -51.91 32.82
N SER A 302 30.02 -52.55 33.58
CA SER A 302 30.34 -53.29 34.81
C SER A 302 30.19 -54.82 34.67
N SER A 303 29.87 -55.32 33.47
CA SER A 303 29.99 -56.74 33.06
C SER A 303 31.14 -56.90 32.07
#